data_AF-A0AA37ILM4-F1
#
_entry.id   AF-A0AA37ILM4-F1
#
_cell.length_a   1.000
_cell.length_b   1.000
_cell.length_c   1.000
_cell.angle_alpha   90.00
_cell.angle_beta   90.00
_cell.angle_gamma   90.00
#
_symmetry.space_group_name_H-M   'P 1'
#
loop_
_entity.id
_entity.type
_entity.pdbx_description
1 polymer ?
#
loop_
_entity_poly.entity_id
_entity_poly.type
_entity_poly.pdbx_seq_one_letter_code
_entity_poly.pdbx_strand_id
1 'polypeptide(L)'
;MRCVVEARATRPDEEEYHPELIEQRQLAGMNEYRVTDIENAINYWRSRQAATDDFAVCPRARVLADVYGTMIYHQRERVEARNLTPEQNEAIGLALAQKELF
;
A
#
# COMPACT_ATOMS: atom_id res chain seq x y z
N MET A 1 35.04 51.01 -13.84
CA MET A 1 33.84 51.87 -13.84
C MET A 1 32.64 50.99 -13.48
N ARG A 2 31.86 51.38 -12.47
CA ARG A 2 30.71 50.69 -11.82
C ARG A 2 29.65 50.18 -12.83
N CYS A 3 29.09 48.97 -12.69
CA CYS A 3 27.99 48.49 -11.80
C CYS A 3 26.58 48.62 -12.45
N VAL A 4 25.97 47.47 -12.77
CA VAL A 4 24.51 47.21 -12.89
C VAL A 4 24.34 45.71 -12.58
N VAL A 5 24.02 45.30 -11.35
CA VAL A 5 22.67 45.03 -10.81
C VAL A 5 21.82 44.19 -11.77
N GLU A 6 21.64 42.89 -11.47
CA GLU A 6 20.33 42.33 -11.11
C GLU A 6 20.46 40.84 -10.77
N ALA A 7 20.13 40.53 -9.51
CA ALA A 7 19.82 39.18 -9.08
C ALA A 7 18.56 38.72 -9.83
N ARG A 8 18.69 37.73 -10.70
CA ARG A 8 17.52 37.01 -11.20
C ARG A 8 17.04 36.08 -10.09
N ALA A 9 16.03 36.56 -9.36
CA ALA A 9 15.17 35.72 -8.55
C ALA A 9 14.65 34.56 -9.41
N THR A 10 15.04 33.33 -9.08
CA THR A 10 14.38 32.13 -9.57
C THR A 10 12.98 32.11 -8.98
N ARG A 11 11.97 32.05 -9.87
CA ARG A 11 10.54 32.06 -9.52
C ARG A 11 10.19 30.82 -8.67
N PRO A 12 9.33 30.92 -7.64
CA PRO A 12 8.99 29.79 -6.77
C PRO A 12 7.72 29.06 -7.26
N ASP A 13 7.72 28.57 -8.50
CA ASP A 13 6.58 27.84 -9.07
C ASP A 13 6.97 26.82 -10.16
N GLU A 14 8.18 26.26 -10.07
CA GLU A 14 8.53 25.04 -10.80
C GLU A 14 8.24 23.83 -9.91
N GLU A 15 6.95 23.48 -9.77
CA GLU A 15 6.56 22.15 -9.32
C GLU A 15 6.93 21.18 -10.46
N GLU A 16 8.16 20.71 -10.41
CA GLU A 16 8.77 19.83 -11.40
C GLU A 16 7.95 18.53 -11.50
N TYR A 17 7.25 18.38 -12.63
CA TYR A 17 6.49 17.16 -12.93
C TYR A 17 7.47 16.03 -13.21
N HIS A 18 7.75 15.23 -12.18
CA HIS A 18 8.57 14.02 -12.26
C HIS A 18 7.68 12.79 -12.52
N PRO A 19 7.55 12.31 -13.78
CA PRO A 19 6.75 11.13 -14.09
C PRO A 19 7.30 9.86 -13.43
N GLU A 20 8.60 9.77 -13.17
CA GLU A 20 9.22 8.68 -12.43
C GLU A 20 8.71 8.52 -10.99
N LEU A 21 8.20 9.59 -10.35
CA LEU A 21 7.59 9.50 -9.02
C LEU A 21 6.17 8.95 -9.05
N ILE A 22 5.47 9.01 -10.19
CA ILE A 22 4.13 8.42 -10.37
C ILE A 22 4.24 6.90 -10.58
N GLU A 23 5.27 6.46 -11.28
CA GLU A 23 5.48 5.05 -11.60
C GLU A 23 5.94 4.25 -10.36
N GLN A 24 6.77 4.85 -9.49
CA GLN A 24 7.12 4.25 -8.19
C GLN A 24 5.99 4.32 -7.16
N ARG A 25 5.02 5.22 -7.36
CA ARG A 25 3.80 5.32 -6.56
C ARG A 25 2.81 4.21 -6.89
N GLN A 26 2.95 3.50 -8.00
CA GLN A 26 2.01 2.42 -8.35
C GLN A 26 2.30 1.10 -7.61
N LEU A 27 3.49 0.94 -7.03
CA LEU A 27 3.86 -0.24 -6.21
C LEU A 27 3.96 0.07 -4.70
N ALA A 28 4.02 1.36 -4.33
CA ALA A 28 4.07 1.86 -2.95
C ALA A 28 2.84 2.72 -2.56
N GLY A 29 1.89 2.94 -3.46
CA GLY A 29 0.83 3.95 -3.34
C GLY A 29 -0.54 3.41 -3.03
N MET A 30 -0.66 2.64 -1.96
CA MET A 30 -1.85 2.72 -1.15
C MET A 30 -1.41 3.25 0.20
N ASN A 31 -1.37 4.58 0.33
CA ASN A 31 -1.19 5.22 1.63
C ASN A 31 -2.31 4.80 2.62
N GLU A 32 -3.35 4.16 2.09
CA GLU A 32 -4.49 3.58 2.78
C GLU A 32 -5.06 2.37 2.02
N TYR A 33 -5.39 1.30 2.74
CA TYR A 33 -6.08 0.11 2.24
C TYR A 33 -7.54 0.10 2.70
N ARG A 34 -8.46 -0.32 1.83
CA ARG A 34 -9.87 -0.56 2.20
C ARG A 34 -10.04 -1.93 2.82
N VAL A 35 -11.10 -2.11 3.59
CA VAL A 35 -11.50 -3.41 4.16
C VAL A 35 -11.64 -4.48 3.06
N THR A 36 -12.15 -4.10 1.89
CA THR A 36 -12.27 -4.98 0.71
C THR A 36 -10.92 -5.43 0.16
N ASP A 37 -9.88 -4.61 0.27
CA ASP A 37 -8.53 -4.97 -0.18
C ASP A 37 -7.93 -6.04 0.73
N ILE A 38 -8.17 -5.90 2.04
CA ILE A 38 -7.80 -6.89 3.06
C ILE A 38 -8.56 -8.21 2.83
N GLU A 39 -9.87 -8.15 2.58
CA GLU A 39 -10.68 -9.34 2.26
C GLU A 39 -10.18 -10.06 1.01
N ASN A 40 -9.90 -9.30 -0.05
CA ASN A 40 -9.33 -9.84 -1.28
C ASN A 40 -7.97 -10.51 -1.04
N ALA A 41 -7.10 -9.87 -0.25
CA ALA A 41 -5.79 -10.41 0.07
C ALA A 41 -5.88 -11.70 0.90
N ILE A 42 -6.77 -11.76 1.90
CA ILE A 42 -7.04 -12.98 2.67
C ILE A 42 -7.53 -14.10 1.75
N ASN A 43 -8.50 -13.81 0.87
CA ASN A 43 -9.04 -14.81 -0.06
C ASN A 43 -7.97 -15.35 -1.02
N TYR A 44 -7.10 -14.48 -1.51
CA TYR A 44 -5.96 -14.86 -2.34
C TYR A 44 -4.99 -15.81 -1.63
N TRP A 45 -4.63 -15.51 -0.38
CA TRP A 45 -3.70 -16.36 0.37
C TRP A 45 -4.34 -17.69 0.77
N ARG A 46 -5.65 -17.71 1.02
CA ARG A 46 -6.43 -18.92 1.26
C ARG A 46 -6.54 -19.81 0.03
N SER A 47 -6.72 -19.25 -1.16
CA SER A 47 -6.86 -20.04 -2.40
C SER A 47 -5.55 -20.74 -2.82
N ARG A 48 -4.41 -20.23 -2.37
CA ARG A 48 -3.07 -20.78 -2.67
C ARG A 48 -2.56 -21.83 -1.70
N GLN A 49 -3.15 -21.93 -0.52
CA GLN A 49 -2.90 -23.07 0.33
C GLN A 49 -3.80 -24.19 -0.16
N ALA A 50 -3.22 -25.19 -0.83
CA ALA A 50 -3.93 -26.45 -1.04
C ALA A 50 -4.41 -26.92 0.34
N ALA A 51 -5.69 -27.27 0.45
CA ALA A 51 -6.28 -27.75 1.69
C ALA A 51 -5.58 -29.05 2.13
N THR A 52 -4.47 -28.94 2.85
CA THR A 52 -3.99 -30.01 3.73
C THR A 52 -4.88 -29.96 4.98
N ASP A 53 -5.38 -31.12 5.40
CA ASP A 53 -6.51 -31.41 6.32
C ASP A 53 -6.69 -30.60 7.62
N ASP A 54 -5.85 -29.60 7.92
CA ASP A 54 -5.78 -28.98 9.25
C ASP A 54 -6.63 -27.71 9.42
N PHE A 55 -7.42 -27.29 8.42
CA PHE A 55 -8.15 -26.00 8.43
C PHE A 55 -7.27 -24.78 8.79
N ALA A 56 -5.94 -24.95 8.77
CA ALA A 56 -5.01 -23.99 9.29
C ALA A 56 -4.85 -22.85 8.28
N VAL A 57 -5.11 -21.62 8.73
CA VAL A 57 -4.88 -20.42 7.91
C VAL A 57 -3.37 -20.26 7.68
N CYS A 58 -2.95 -20.00 6.44
CA CYS A 58 -1.55 -19.76 6.12
C CYS A 58 -0.99 -18.54 6.89
N PRO A 59 0.32 -18.49 7.19
CA PRO A 59 0.90 -17.38 7.95
C PRO A 59 0.56 -16.00 7.39
N ARG A 60 0.54 -15.84 6.06
CA ARG A 60 0.19 -14.57 5.41
C ARG A 60 -1.28 -14.19 5.55
N ALA A 61 -2.20 -15.16 5.47
CA ALA A 61 -3.61 -14.89 5.72
C ALA A 61 -3.89 -14.61 7.22
N ARG A 62 -3.10 -15.20 8.13
CA ARG A 62 -3.22 -14.94 9.58
C ARG A 62 -2.86 -13.50 9.93
N VAL A 63 -1.73 -12.98 9.44
CA VAL A 63 -1.32 -11.59 9.73
C VAL A 63 -2.31 -10.56 9.18
N LEU A 64 -3.00 -10.88 8.08
CA LEU A 64 -4.06 -10.03 7.51
C LEU A 64 -5.37 -10.14 8.30
N ALA A 65 -5.65 -11.28 8.93
CA ALA A 65 -6.81 -11.45 9.79
C ALA A 65 -6.74 -10.52 11.02
N ASP A 66 -5.54 -10.24 11.53
CA ASP A 66 -5.34 -9.28 12.64
C ASP A 66 -5.71 -7.84 12.21
N VAL A 67 -5.34 -7.44 10.99
CA VAL A 67 -5.71 -6.14 10.41
C VAL A 67 -7.23 -6.07 10.25
N TYR A 68 -7.83 -7.10 9.63
CA TYR A 68 -9.26 -7.18 9.43
C TYR A 68 -10.03 -7.10 10.75
N GLY A 69 -9.63 -7.89 11.74
CA GLY A 69 -10.25 -7.89 13.07
C GLY A 69 -10.18 -6.52 13.74
N THR A 70 -9.03 -5.84 13.64
CA THR A 70 -8.84 -4.48 14.14
C THR A 70 -9.76 -3.47 13.44
N MET A 71 -9.92 -3.59 12.12
CA MET A 71 -10.82 -2.74 11.34
C MET A 71 -12.28 -2.95 11.74
N ILE A 72 -12.72 -4.20 11.89
CA ILE A 72 -14.09 -4.52 12.34
C ILE A 72 -14.33 -4.02 13.76
N TYR A 73 -13.40 -4.27 14.68
CA TYR A 73 -13.51 -3.84 16.08
C TYR A 73 -13.66 -2.32 16.20
N HIS A 74 -12.90 -1.56 15.41
CA HIS A 74 -12.98 -0.10 15.38
C HIS A 74 -14.00 0.47 14.37
N GLN A 75 -14.77 -0.37 13.68
CA GLN A 75 -15.71 0.01 12.62
C GLN A 75 -15.06 0.91 11.55
N ARG A 76 -13.82 0.59 11.17
CA ARG A 76 -13.06 1.33 10.15
C ARG A 76 -13.20 0.64 8.80
N GLU A 77 -13.55 1.41 7.78
CA GLU A 77 -13.55 0.92 6.39
C GLU A 77 -12.16 0.96 5.75
N ARG A 78 -11.22 1.67 6.37
CA ARG A 78 -9.92 2.04 5.81
C ARG A 78 -8.81 2.00 6.86
N VAL A 79 -7.59 1.67 6.45
CA VAL A 79 -6.40 1.67 7.29
C VAL A 79 -5.20 2.20 6.53
N GLU A 80 -4.47 3.13 7.15
CA GLU A 80 -3.25 3.66 6.54
C GLU A 80 -2.09 2.66 6.60
N ALA A 81 -1.32 2.52 5.52
CA ALA A 81 -0.20 1.58 5.43
C ALA A 81 0.87 1.83 6.52
N ARG A 82 1.07 3.09 6.93
CA ARG A 82 1.98 3.46 8.04
C ARG A 82 1.58 2.90 9.40
N ASN A 83 0.31 2.51 9.56
CA ASN A 83 -0.22 1.92 10.80
C ASN A 83 -0.10 0.39 10.80
N LEU A 84 0.38 -0.21 9.70
CA LEU A 84 0.57 -1.64 9.57
C LEU A 84 2.03 -2.02 9.78
N THR A 85 2.25 -3.25 10.23
CA THR A 85 3.59 -3.84 10.31
C THR A 85 4.18 -4.06 8.91
N PRO A 86 5.51 -4.14 8.77
CA PRO A 86 6.15 -4.49 7.50
C PRO A 86 5.61 -5.79 6.89
N GLU A 87 5.37 -6.81 7.71
CA GLU A 87 4.86 -8.11 7.30
C GLU A 87 3.42 -8.03 6.77
N GLN A 88 2.58 -7.19 7.37
CA GLN A 88 1.21 -6.93 6.90
C GLN A 88 1.21 -6.17 5.56
N ASN A 89 2.06 -5.14 5.45
CA ASN A 89 2.23 -4.37 4.21
C ASN A 89 2.75 -5.25 3.07
N GLU A 90 3.72 -6.13 3.34
CA GLU A 90 4.21 -7.10 2.37
C GLU A 90 3.10 -8.08 1.96
N ALA A 91 2.40 -8.67 2.92
CA ALA A 91 1.37 -9.66 2.65
C ALA A 91 0.20 -9.11 1.81
N ILE A 92 -0.25 -7.88 2.09
CA ILE A 92 -1.32 -7.25 1.31
C ILE A 92 -0.81 -6.79 -0.06
N GLY A 93 0.38 -6.19 -0.12
CA GLY A 93 0.97 -5.70 -1.38
C GLY A 93 1.19 -6.83 -2.39
N LEU A 94 1.77 -7.95 -1.96
CA LEU A 94 1.98 -9.13 -2.80
C LEU A 94 0.67 -9.75 -3.30
N ALA A 95 -0.39 -9.70 -2.49
CA ALA A 95 -1.69 -10.25 -2.88
C ALA A 95 -2.40 -9.35 -3.91
N LEU A 96 -2.40 -8.03 -3.69
CA LEU A 96 -3.05 -7.06 -4.57
C LEU A 96 -2.33 -6.91 -5.91
N ALA A 97 -0.99 -6.87 -5.90
CA ALA A 97 -0.20 -6.80 -7.13
C ALA A 97 -0.49 -7.96 -8.11
N GLN A 98 -0.92 -9.11 -7.56
CA GLN A 98 -1.23 -10.29 -8.36
C GLN A 98 -2.67 -10.32 -8.86
N LYS A 99 -3.54 -9.47 -8.31
CA LYS A 99 -4.91 -9.23 -8.81
C LYS A 99 -4.91 -8.27 -10.01
N GLU A 100 -3.96 -7.34 -10.08
CA GLU A 100 -3.79 -6.41 -11.20
C GLU A 100 -3.33 -7.10 -12.51
N LEU A 101 -2.94 -8.38 -12.43
CA LEU A 101 -2.42 -9.16 -13.56
C LEU A 101 -3.48 -10.01 -14.29
N PHE A 102 -4.76 -9.95 -13.90
CA PHE A 102 -5.86 -10.70 -14.51
C PHE A 102 -7.11 -9.85 -14.76
#